data_AF-V9L5Q3-F1
#
_entry.id   AF-V9L5Q3-F1
#
_cell.length_a   1.000
_cell.length_b   1.000
_cell.length_c   1.000
_cell.angle_alpha   90.00
_cell.angle_beta   90.00
_cell.angle_gamma   90.00
#
_symmetry.space_group_name_H-M   'P 1'
#
loop_
_entity.id
_entity.type
_entity.pdbx_description
1 polymer ?
#
loop_
_entity_poly.entity_id
_entity_poly.type
_entity_poly.pdbx_seq_one_letter_code
_entity_poly.pdbx_strand_id
1 'polypeptide(L)'
;MPKNFRVCYICGREFGSKSIDFHEPQCLKKWHIENDKLPKHQRRPEPIKPQALKAGGSTDVQALNEAAWESVTAQYVPCENCGRTFLPDRLIVHQKSCKPKDGSMSSSQSTSPQSSSNYSSPRIARRPTTIICYICGREFGTTSISIHEPQCLKKWHIENDKLPKHLQRPEPKKVAVMSVTGTGSYDPEALNEAAWQSSLAQLIPCDNCGRTFLPDRLIVHQRSCKPSVPK
;
A
#
# COMPACT_ATOMS: atom_id res chain seq x y z
N MET A 1 18.90 6.69 -10.92
CA MET A 1 19.59 6.34 -9.65
C MET A 1 18.67 5.49 -8.80
N PRO A 2 19.12 4.36 -8.25
CA PRO A 2 18.31 3.60 -7.31
C PRO A 2 17.95 4.50 -6.12
N LYS A 3 16.67 4.54 -5.74
CA LYS A 3 16.23 5.30 -4.56
C LYS A 3 16.67 4.50 -3.33
N ASN A 4 17.63 5.03 -2.57
CA ASN A 4 18.04 4.41 -1.30
C ASN A 4 16.94 4.63 -0.27
N PHE A 5 16.09 3.62 -0.09
CA PHE A 5 15.05 3.61 0.93
C PHE A 5 15.62 3.17 2.28
N ARG A 6 15.10 3.79 3.35
CA ARG A 6 15.40 3.45 4.74
C ARG A 6 14.14 2.95 5.44
N VAL A 7 14.27 1.92 6.25
CA VAL A 7 13.18 1.36 7.04
C VAL A 7 13.11 2.08 8.38
N CYS A 8 11.90 2.51 8.78
CA CYS A 8 11.67 3.06 10.11
C CYS A 8 11.73 1.94 11.17
N TYR A 9 12.65 2.06 12.12
CA TYR A 9 12.91 1.08 13.19
C TYR A 9 11.76 0.90 14.21
N ILE A 10 10.69 1.68 14.08
CA ILE A 10 9.51 1.66 14.96
C ILE A 10 8.31 1.01 14.27
N CYS A 11 8.07 1.35 12.99
CA CYS A 11 6.85 0.93 12.28
C CYS A 11 7.10 0.05 11.04
N GLY A 12 8.36 -0.21 10.68
CA GLY A 12 8.74 -1.09 9.57
C GLY A 12 8.40 -0.56 8.17
N ARG A 13 7.95 0.69 8.03
CA ARG A 13 7.68 1.30 6.72
C ARG A 13 8.94 1.85 6.07
N GLU A 14 8.95 1.82 4.74
CA GLU A 14 10.02 2.36 3.91
C GLU A 14 9.81 3.85 3.62
N PHE A 15 10.89 4.61 3.73
CA PHE A 15 10.93 6.04 3.48
C PHE A 15 12.13 6.39 2.61
N GLY A 16 12.04 7.47 1.86
CA GLY A 16 13.23 8.06 1.25
C GLY A 16 14.21 8.51 2.34
N SER A 17 15.52 8.46 2.05
CA SER A 17 16.58 8.77 3.00
C SER A 17 16.45 10.14 3.69
N LYS A 18 15.86 11.15 3.06
CA LYS A 18 15.58 12.46 3.70
C LYS A 18 14.26 12.48 4.47
N SER A 19 13.25 11.76 3.99
CA SER A 19 11.93 11.75 4.63
C SER A 19 11.92 10.97 5.94
N ILE A 20 12.82 10.00 6.11
CA ILE A 20 12.89 9.20 7.33
C ILE A 20 13.29 10.04 8.55
N ASP A 21 14.17 11.02 8.37
CA ASP A 21 14.63 11.90 9.45
C ASP A 21 13.51 12.75 10.04
N PHE A 22 12.52 13.13 9.21
CA PHE A 22 11.32 13.82 9.67
C PHE A 22 10.24 12.88 10.21
N HIS A 23 10.23 11.64 9.73
CA HIS A 23 9.25 10.63 10.12
C HIS A 23 9.56 10.02 11.51
N GLU A 24 10.80 9.60 11.75
CA GLU A 24 11.18 8.86 12.97
C GLU A 24 10.82 9.60 14.27
N PRO A 25 11.09 10.91 14.45
CA PRO A 25 10.74 11.61 15.68
C PRO A 25 9.23 11.65 15.92
N GLN A 26 8.44 11.83 14.85
CA GLN A 26 6.97 11.83 14.93
C GLN A 26 6.44 10.44 15.23
N CYS A 27 7.04 9.40 14.64
CA CYS A 27 6.68 8.01 14.89
C CYS A 27 6.99 7.62 16.34
N LEU A 28 8.15 8.03 16.87
CA LEU A 28 8.55 7.75 18.25
C LEU A 28 7.65 8.47 19.25
N LYS A 29 7.33 9.75 18.99
CA LYS A 29 6.36 10.50 19.80
C LYS A 29 5.01 9.79 19.86
N LYS A 30 4.51 9.31 18.72
CA LYS A 30 3.25 8.56 18.67
C LYS A 30 3.37 7.23 19.44
N TRP A 31 4.49 6.52 19.29
CA TRP A 31 4.76 5.30 20.03
C TRP A 31 4.72 5.53 21.55
N HIS A 32 5.36 6.59 22.07
CA HIS A 32 5.30 6.92 23.50
C HIS A 32 3.87 7.17 23.97
N ILE A 33 3.10 7.99 23.25
CA ILE A 33 1.71 8.29 23.60
C ILE A 33 0.86 7.01 23.67
N GLU A 34 1.07 6.07 22.75
CA GLU A 34 0.36 4.79 22.74
C GLU A 34 0.84 3.87 23.86
N ASN A 35 2.15 3.81 24.11
CA ASN A 35 2.74 2.98 25.14
C ASN A 35 2.37 3.48 26.56
N ASP A 36 2.31 4.79 26.78
CA ASP A 36 1.95 5.38 28.08
C ASP A 36 0.49 5.18 28.47
N LYS A 37 -0.39 4.96 27.49
CA LYS A 37 -1.79 4.58 27.74
C LYS A 37 -1.92 3.16 28.29
N LEU A 38 -0.90 2.32 28.15
CA LEU A 38 -0.92 0.97 28.68
C LEU A 38 -0.64 0.98 30.19
N PRO A 39 -1.26 0.07 30.96
CA PRO A 39 -0.86 -0.21 32.33
C PRO A 39 0.65 -0.41 32.43
N LYS A 40 1.30 0.04 33.51
CA LYS A 40 2.77 -0.01 33.66
C LYS A 40 3.39 -1.37 33.32
N HIS A 41 2.71 -2.46 33.69
CA HIS A 41 3.15 -3.83 33.45
C HIS A 41 2.96 -4.32 31.99
N GLN A 42 2.21 -3.60 31.16
CA GLN A 42 1.99 -3.89 29.74
C GLN A 42 2.76 -2.94 28.81
N ARG A 43 3.47 -1.96 29.38
CA ARG A 43 4.30 -1.03 28.60
C ARG A 43 5.48 -1.78 28.01
N ARG A 44 5.77 -1.50 26.75
CA ARG A 44 6.89 -2.08 26.02
C ARG A 44 8.17 -1.25 26.22
N PRO A 45 9.36 -1.87 26.13
CA PRO A 45 10.62 -1.13 26.09
C PRO A 45 10.69 -0.26 24.84
N GLU A 46 11.39 0.87 24.95
CA GLU A 46 11.57 1.80 23.84
C GLU A 46 12.31 1.14 22.66
N PRO A 47 11.86 1.32 21.40
CA PRO A 47 12.55 0.80 20.23
C PRO A 47 13.95 1.40 20.12
N ILE A 48 14.95 0.58 19.79
CA ILE A 48 16.35 1.01 19.71
C ILE A 48 16.62 1.54 18.31
N LYS A 49 17.02 2.81 18.19
CA LYS A 49 17.42 3.40 16.92
C LYS A 49 18.75 2.79 16.44
N PRO A 50 18.80 2.14 15.25
CA PRO A 50 20.05 1.62 14.70
C PRO A 50 21.07 2.72 14.48
N GLN A 51 22.26 2.55 15.05
CA GLN A 51 23.36 3.50 14.85
C GLN A 51 24.00 3.28 13.47
N ALA A 52 24.26 4.37 12.74
CA ALA A 52 25.00 4.31 11.49
C ALA A 52 26.48 4.02 11.79
N LEU A 53 26.92 2.77 11.60
CA LEU A 53 28.34 2.44 11.58
C LEU A 53 28.98 3.13 10.37
N LYS A 54 29.72 4.21 10.63
CA LYS A 54 30.55 4.89 9.63
C LYS A 54 31.92 4.23 9.60
N ALA A 55 32.03 3.06 8.99
CA ALA A 55 33.33 2.51 8.60
C ALA A 55 33.57 2.82 7.11
N GLY A 56 34.47 3.73 6.80
CA GLY A 56 34.98 3.89 5.42
C GLY A 56 34.12 4.65 4.41
N GLY A 57 33.28 5.60 4.84
CA GLY A 57 32.71 6.63 3.95
C GLY A 57 31.44 6.27 3.16
N SER A 58 30.91 5.05 3.29
CA SER A 58 29.60 4.67 2.77
C SER A 58 28.74 4.12 3.91
N THR A 59 27.53 4.66 4.09
CA THR A 59 26.57 4.11 5.03
C THR A 59 25.95 2.87 4.41
N ASP A 60 26.17 1.70 5.00
CA ASP A 60 25.51 0.47 4.56
C ASP A 60 24.00 0.55 4.85
N VAL A 61 23.24 0.93 3.82
CA VAL A 61 21.79 1.08 3.87
C VAL A 61 21.12 -0.26 4.17
N GLN A 62 21.69 -1.37 3.69
CA GLN A 62 21.12 -2.69 3.89
C GLN A 62 21.27 -3.12 5.35
N ALA A 63 22.47 -3.02 5.92
CA ALA A 63 22.70 -3.32 7.33
C ALA A 63 21.83 -2.46 8.26
N LEU A 64 21.62 -1.18 7.92
CA LEU A 64 20.75 -0.30 8.69
C LEU A 64 19.27 -0.65 8.58
N ASN A 65 18.83 -1.12 7.42
CA ASN A 65 17.47 -1.59 7.23
C ASN A 65 17.23 -2.91 7.97
N GLU A 66 18.23 -3.79 8.01
CA GLU A 66 18.18 -5.05 8.77
C GLU A 66 18.09 -4.78 10.28
N ALA A 67 18.99 -3.95 10.82
CA ALA A 67 18.92 -3.54 12.22
C ALA A 67 17.61 -2.81 12.58
N ALA A 68 17.05 -2.03 11.64
CA ALA A 68 15.73 -1.42 11.82
C ALA A 68 14.63 -2.49 11.90
N TRP A 69 14.70 -3.54 11.08
CA TRP A 69 13.77 -4.67 11.13
C TRP A 69 13.87 -5.48 12.42
N GLU A 70 15.06 -5.65 12.98
CA GLU A 70 15.24 -6.28 14.29
C GLU A 70 14.55 -5.49 15.41
N SER A 71 14.73 -4.16 15.43
CA SER A 71 14.03 -3.27 16.37
C SER A 71 12.50 -3.35 16.22
N VAL A 72 12.01 -3.40 14.97
CA VAL A 72 10.57 -3.56 14.68
C VAL A 72 10.06 -4.90 15.20
N THR A 73 10.78 -5.98 14.94
CA THR A 73 10.40 -7.34 15.34
C THR A 73 10.36 -7.50 16.85
N ALA A 74 11.30 -6.88 17.58
CA ALA A 74 11.30 -6.86 19.04
C ALA A 74 10.05 -6.21 19.65
N GLN A 75 9.31 -5.39 18.88
CA GLN A 75 8.07 -4.74 19.34
C GLN A 75 6.81 -5.54 19.05
N TYR A 76 6.93 -6.73 18.45
CA TYR A 76 5.77 -7.53 18.06
C TYR A 76 5.14 -8.21 19.27
N VAL A 77 3.81 -8.28 19.26
CA VAL A 77 3.00 -8.90 20.30
C VAL A 77 2.13 -10.01 19.71
N PRO A 78 1.98 -11.16 20.39
CA PRO A 78 1.14 -12.25 19.91
C PRO A 78 -0.35 -11.93 20.05
N CYS A 79 -1.14 -12.40 19.10
CA CYS A 79 -2.59 -12.40 19.16
C CYS A 79 -3.06 -13.50 20.11
N GLU A 80 -3.87 -13.16 21.11
CA GLU A 80 -4.40 -14.12 22.09
C GLU A 80 -5.27 -15.22 21.45
N ASN A 81 -5.90 -14.94 20.31
CA ASN A 81 -6.80 -15.88 19.64
C ASN A 81 -6.06 -16.91 18.76
N CYS A 82 -4.95 -16.53 18.12
CA CYS A 82 -4.27 -17.39 17.13
C CYS A 82 -2.75 -17.50 17.29
N GLY A 83 -2.14 -16.80 18.23
CA GLY A 83 -0.71 -16.82 18.51
C GLY A 83 0.17 -16.05 17.51
N ARG A 84 -0.37 -15.60 16.36
CA ARG A 84 0.42 -14.82 15.39
C ARG A 84 0.85 -13.48 15.97
N THR A 85 2.07 -13.07 15.67
CA THR A 85 2.67 -11.84 16.19
C THR A 85 2.49 -10.67 15.21
N PHE A 86 2.24 -9.48 15.77
CA PHE A 86 2.00 -8.26 14.99
C PHE A 86 2.55 -7.05 15.74
N LEU A 87 2.81 -5.94 15.02
CA LEU A 87 2.83 -4.64 15.67
C LEU A 87 1.45 -4.35 16.29
N PRO A 88 1.36 -3.65 17.43
CA PRO A 88 0.08 -3.43 18.11
C PRO A 88 -0.99 -2.73 17.25
N ASP A 89 -0.59 -1.79 16.39
CA ASP A 89 -1.52 -1.10 15.49
C ASP A 89 -2.17 -2.06 14.48
N ARG A 90 -1.42 -3.07 14.03
CA ARG A 90 -1.91 -4.14 13.14
C ARG A 90 -2.70 -5.19 13.90
N LEU A 91 -2.31 -5.51 15.14
CA LEU A 91 -3.00 -6.47 15.99
C LEU A 91 -4.46 -6.08 16.19
N ILE A 92 -4.75 -4.79 16.45
CA ILE A 92 -6.12 -4.28 16.66
C ILE A 92 -7.01 -4.59 15.45
N VAL A 93 -6.50 -4.39 14.23
CA VAL A 93 -7.28 -4.66 13.00
C VAL A 93 -7.44 -6.17 12.79
N HIS A 94 -6.38 -6.94 13.05
CA HIS A 94 -6.41 -8.39 12.95
C HIS A 94 -7.43 -9.03 13.91
N GLN A 95 -7.45 -8.61 15.18
CA GLN A 95 -8.31 -9.16 16.22
C GLN A 95 -9.81 -9.03 15.89
N LYS A 96 -10.23 -7.97 15.18
CA LYS A 96 -11.63 -7.77 14.76
C LYS A 96 -12.22 -8.93 13.96
N SER A 97 -11.38 -9.64 13.21
CA SER A 97 -11.78 -10.77 12.36
C SER A 97 -11.10 -12.08 12.77
N CYS A 98 -10.27 -12.07 13.81
CA CYS A 98 -9.54 -13.26 14.24
C CYS A 98 -10.44 -14.14 15.11
N LYS A 99 -10.73 -15.34 14.62
CA LYS A 99 -11.46 -16.35 15.39
C LYS A 99 -10.52 -17.03 16.40
N PRO A 100 -10.99 -17.33 17.63
CA PRO A 100 -10.23 -18.12 18.60
C PRO A 100 -9.96 -19.51 18.01
N LYS A 101 -8.72 -19.99 18.19
CA LYS A 101 -8.30 -21.30 17.72
C LYS A 101 -8.73 -22.35 18.75
N ASP A 102 -9.65 -23.24 18.37
CA ASP A 102 -9.99 -24.42 19.18
C ASP A 102 -8.74 -25.31 19.34
N GLY A 103 -8.18 -25.33 20.55
CA GLY A 103 -7.55 -26.50 21.19
C GLY A 103 -6.36 -27.22 20.53
N SER A 104 -5.83 -26.81 19.38
CA SER A 104 -4.69 -27.50 18.76
C SER A 104 -3.43 -26.63 18.78
N MET A 105 -2.61 -26.86 19.81
CA MET A 105 -1.21 -26.46 19.85
C MET A 105 -0.41 -27.22 18.78
N SER A 106 -0.49 -26.74 17.54
CA SER A 106 0.67 -26.83 16.65
C SER A 106 1.48 -25.56 16.85
N SER A 107 2.51 -25.67 17.68
CA SER A 107 3.65 -24.76 17.69
C SER A 107 4.25 -24.73 16.30
N SER A 108 3.77 -23.84 15.43
CA SER A 108 4.59 -23.33 14.35
C SER A 108 5.60 -22.38 14.98
N GLN A 109 6.60 -22.96 15.67
CA GLN A 109 7.88 -22.30 15.88
C GLN A 109 8.32 -21.84 14.50
N SER A 110 8.23 -20.54 14.29
CA SER A 110 8.89 -19.91 13.16
C SER A 110 10.36 -19.92 13.55
N THR A 111 11.05 -21.01 13.23
CA THR A 111 12.50 -21.07 13.28
C THR A 111 13.01 -19.91 12.42
N SER A 112 13.80 -19.03 13.02
CA SER A 112 14.68 -18.12 12.31
C SER A 112 15.38 -18.89 11.18
N PRO A 113 15.41 -18.41 9.92
CA PRO A 113 16.25 -19.02 8.92
C PRO A 113 17.69 -18.64 9.26
N GLN A 114 18.38 -19.53 9.99
CA GLN A 114 19.84 -19.54 9.98
C GLN A 114 20.26 -19.88 8.55
N SER A 115 21.10 -19.01 8.00
CA SER A 115 21.80 -19.12 6.75
C SER A 115 22.34 -20.54 6.48
N SER A 116 21.79 -21.20 5.47
CA SER A 116 22.55 -22.14 4.66
C SER A 116 22.48 -21.65 3.21
N SER A 117 23.64 -21.27 2.72
CA SER A 117 23.92 -20.81 1.38
C SER A 117 23.52 -21.86 0.34
N ASN A 118 22.43 -21.60 -0.37
CA ASN A 118 22.25 -22.02 -1.75
C ASN A 118 21.62 -20.86 -2.49
N TYR A 119 22.47 -20.06 -3.13
CA TYR A 119 22.08 -18.93 -3.98
C TYR A 119 21.42 -19.47 -5.25
N SER A 120 20.21 -20.01 -5.11
CA SER A 120 19.29 -20.18 -6.23
C SER A 120 18.67 -18.82 -6.46
N SER A 121 19.01 -18.23 -7.61
CA SER A 121 18.49 -16.99 -8.17
C SER A 121 17.06 -16.68 -7.68
N PRO A 122 16.78 -15.46 -7.17
CA PRO A 122 15.48 -15.13 -6.63
C PRO A 122 14.45 -15.37 -7.72
N ARG A 123 13.61 -16.40 -7.55
CA ARG A 123 12.39 -16.54 -8.34
C ARG A 123 11.64 -15.25 -8.08
N ILE A 124 11.61 -14.36 -9.08
CA ILE A 124 10.82 -13.14 -9.08
C ILE A 124 9.43 -13.59 -8.62
N ALA A 125 9.05 -13.25 -7.39
CA ALA A 125 7.70 -13.50 -6.90
C ALA A 125 6.80 -12.83 -7.93
N ARG A 126 6.10 -13.63 -8.75
CA ARG A 126 5.27 -13.09 -9.81
C ARG A 126 4.30 -12.12 -9.12
N ARG A 127 4.34 -10.86 -9.53
CA ARG A 127 3.45 -9.84 -8.97
C ARG A 127 2.03 -10.41 -9.01
N PRO A 128 1.25 -10.31 -7.91
CA PRO A 128 -0.12 -10.82 -7.91
C PRO A 128 -0.86 -10.26 -9.11
N THR A 129 -1.59 -11.12 -9.84
CA THR A 129 -2.40 -10.67 -10.98
C THR A 129 -3.39 -9.62 -10.51
N THR A 130 -3.24 -8.39 -11.00
CA THR A 130 -4.14 -7.28 -10.72
C THR A 130 -5.09 -7.07 -11.89
N ILE A 131 -6.26 -6.53 -11.59
CA ILE A 131 -7.25 -6.07 -12.56
C ILE A 131 -7.44 -4.56 -12.38
N ILE A 132 -7.40 -3.81 -13.48
CA ILE A 132 -7.63 -2.37 -13.49
C ILE A 132 -9.14 -2.10 -13.50
N CYS A 133 -9.60 -1.19 -12.64
CA CYS A 133 -10.98 -0.70 -12.70
C CYS A 133 -11.17 0.22 -13.91
N TYR A 134 -12.07 -0.16 -14.82
CA TYR A 134 -12.36 0.58 -16.04
C TYR A 134 -12.94 2.00 -15.83
N ILE A 135 -13.39 2.31 -14.60
CA ILE A 135 -13.97 3.62 -14.25
C ILE A 135 -12.90 4.58 -13.71
N CYS A 136 -12.04 4.09 -12.80
CA CYS A 136 -11.11 4.94 -12.06
C CYS A 136 -9.62 4.65 -12.30
N GLY A 137 -9.30 3.63 -13.09
CA GLY A 137 -7.92 3.31 -13.50
C GLY A 137 -7.04 2.75 -12.37
N ARG A 138 -7.59 2.43 -11.19
CA ARG A 138 -6.84 1.85 -10.07
C ARG A 138 -6.74 0.33 -10.22
N GLU A 139 -5.62 -0.22 -9.75
CA GLU A 139 -5.38 -1.66 -9.68
C GLU A 139 -6.02 -2.28 -8.44
N PHE A 140 -6.67 -3.43 -8.64
CA PHE A 140 -7.26 -4.24 -7.58
C PHE A 140 -6.86 -5.70 -7.74
N GLY A 141 -7.02 -6.49 -6.68
CA GLY A 141 -6.95 -7.95 -6.81
C GLY A 141 -8.18 -8.48 -7.55
N THR A 142 -8.04 -9.67 -8.17
CA THR A 142 -9.11 -10.33 -8.92
C THR A 142 -10.39 -10.56 -8.12
N THR A 143 -10.31 -10.68 -6.79
CA THR A 143 -11.47 -10.78 -5.90
C THR A 143 -11.98 -9.44 -5.38
N SER A 144 -11.12 -8.44 -5.20
CA SER A 144 -11.55 -7.14 -4.67
C SER A 144 -12.19 -6.25 -5.74
N ILE A 145 -11.90 -6.49 -7.02
CA ILE A 145 -12.48 -5.74 -8.13
C ILE A 145 -14.01 -5.90 -8.23
N SER A 146 -14.56 -7.08 -7.94
CA SER A 146 -16.01 -7.34 -7.99
C SER A 146 -16.79 -6.58 -6.91
N ILE A 147 -16.13 -6.27 -5.79
CA ILE A 147 -16.69 -5.43 -4.72
C ILE A 147 -16.50 -3.95 -5.04
N HIS A 148 -15.37 -3.61 -5.67
CA HIS A 148 -15.03 -2.24 -6.01
C HIS A 148 -15.87 -1.65 -7.16
N GLU A 149 -15.97 -2.33 -8.31
CA GLU A 149 -16.66 -1.83 -9.50
C GLU A 149 -18.07 -1.29 -9.24
N PRO A 150 -18.99 -2.01 -8.57
CA PRO A 150 -20.34 -1.49 -8.31
C PRO A 150 -20.33 -0.26 -7.39
N GLN A 151 -19.43 -0.20 -6.42
CA GLN A 151 -19.28 0.96 -5.53
C GLN A 151 -18.69 2.15 -6.28
N CYS A 152 -17.74 1.90 -7.18
CA CYS A 152 -17.12 2.91 -8.03
C CYS A 152 -18.14 3.52 -9.00
N LEU A 153 -18.95 2.68 -9.65
CA LEU A 153 -20.01 3.12 -10.56
C LEU A 153 -21.08 3.93 -9.83
N LYS A 154 -21.51 3.49 -8.64
CA LYS A 154 -22.44 4.26 -7.80
C LYS A 154 -21.89 5.65 -7.46
N LYS A 155 -20.61 5.73 -7.05
CA LYS A 155 -19.96 7.02 -6.79
C LYS A 155 -19.89 7.88 -8.06
N TRP A 156 -19.56 7.27 -9.19
CA TRP A 156 -19.49 7.95 -10.48
C TRP A 156 -20.84 8.59 -10.86
N HIS A 157 -21.96 7.87 -10.72
CA HIS A 157 -23.29 8.43 -10.98
C HIS A 157 -23.58 9.64 -10.12
N ILE A 158 -23.37 9.53 -8.80
CA ILE A 158 -23.60 10.64 -7.86
C ILE A 158 -22.78 11.88 -8.23
N GLU A 159 -21.54 11.70 -8.69
CA GLU A 159 -20.68 12.81 -9.11
C GLU A 159 -21.09 13.37 -10.47
N ASN A 160 -21.46 12.51 -11.41
CA ASN A 160 -21.87 12.90 -12.75
C ASN A 160 -23.22 13.65 -12.73
N ASP A 161 -24.18 13.19 -11.92
CA ASP A 161 -25.51 13.80 -11.79
C ASP A 161 -25.47 15.20 -11.16
N LYS A 162 -24.41 15.49 -10.39
CA LYS A 162 -24.16 16.84 -9.84
C LYS A 162 -23.63 17.82 -10.88
N LEU A 163 -23.16 17.34 -12.02
CA LEU A 163 -22.69 18.21 -13.10
C LEU A 163 -23.89 18.79 -13.86
N PRO A 164 -23.80 20.05 -14.35
CA PRO A 164 -24.72 20.57 -15.34
C PRO A 164 -24.91 19.59 -16.50
N LYS A 165 -26.14 19.45 -17.05
CA LYS A 165 -26.45 18.45 -18.10
C LYS A 165 -25.45 18.44 -19.26
N HIS A 166 -24.93 19.59 -19.65
CA HIS A 166 -23.96 19.72 -20.75
C HIS A 166 -22.53 19.25 -20.39
N LEU A 167 -22.22 19.06 -19.11
CA LEU A 167 -20.96 18.53 -18.58
C LEU A 167 -21.08 17.08 -18.09
N GLN A 168 -22.30 16.53 -18.11
CA GLN A 168 -22.51 15.13 -17.76
C GLN A 168 -21.85 14.24 -18.81
N ARG A 169 -21.12 13.24 -18.33
CA ARG A 169 -20.40 12.28 -19.17
C ARG A 169 -21.29 11.06 -19.42
N PRO A 170 -21.09 10.35 -20.55
CA PRO A 170 -21.74 9.06 -20.76
C PRO A 170 -21.25 8.04 -19.73
N GLU A 171 -22.13 7.11 -19.36
CA GLU A 171 -21.81 6.05 -18.41
C GLU A 171 -20.59 5.24 -18.90
N PRO A 172 -19.60 4.98 -18.02
CA PRO A 172 -18.45 4.17 -18.39
C PRO A 172 -18.91 2.76 -18.69
N LYS A 173 -18.54 2.22 -19.85
CA LYS A 173 -18.87 0.85 -20.24
C LYS A 173 -17.71 -0.08 -19.97
N LYS A 174 -18.01 -1.22 -19.35
CA LYS A 174 -17.04 -2.30 -19.21
C LYS A 174 -16.79 -2.88 -20.60
N VAL A 175 -15.56 -2.76 -21.08
CA VAL A 175 -15.17 -3.33 -22.37
C VAL A 175 -15.21 -4.85 -22.22
N ALA A 176 -16.13 -5.50 -22.93
CA ALA A 176 -16.16 -6.94 -23.05
C ALA A 176 -15.03 -7.35 -24.01
N VAL A 177 -13.85 -7.65 -23.47
CA VAL A 177 -12.78 -8.23 -24.28
C VAL A 177 -13.19 -9.67 -24.60
N MET A 178 -13.68 -9.89 -25.82
CA MET A 178 -13.96 -11.24 -26.30
C MET A 178 -12.64 -12.01 -26.39
N SER A 179 -12.59 -13.19 -25.77
CA SER A 179 -11.46 -14.10 -25.85
C SER A 179 -11.31 -14.60 -27.29
N VAL A 180 -10.22 -14.25 -27.97
CA VAL A 180 -9.79 -14.95 -29.19
C VAL A 180 -8.46 -15.63 -28.92
N THR A 181 -8.50 -16.70 -28.14
CA THR A 181 -7.57 -17.82 -28.31
C THR A 181 -8.37 -19.10 -28.07
N GLY A 182 -8.22 -20.09 -28.95
CA GLY A 182 -8.98 -21.35 -28.96
C GLY A 182 -8.74 -22.28 -27.76
N THR A 183 -8.29 -21.74 -26.62
CA THR A 183 -7.92 -22.49 -25.40
C THR A 183 -8.59 -21.94 -24.14
N GLY A 184 -9.49 -20.96 -24.23
CA GLY A 184 -10.33 -20.52 -23.10
C GLY A 184 -9.58 -19.80 -21.96
N SER A 185 -8.34 -19.37 -22.17
CA SER A 185 -7.58 -18.57 -21.20
C SER A 185 -7.75 -17.07 -21.48
N TYR A 186 -8.12 -16.31 -20.45
CA TYR A 186 -8.17 -14.85 -20.49
C TYR A 186 -6.76 -14.26 -20.53
N ASP A 187 -6.51 -13.25 -21.37
CA ASP A 187 -5.30 -12.43 -21.31
C ASP A 187 -5.53 -11.25 -20.33
N PRO A 188 -4.95 -11.30 -19.11
CA PRO A 188 -5.14 -10.25 -18.12
C PRO A 188 -4.51 -8.92 -18.55
N GLU A 189 -3.50 -8.93 -19.44
CA GLU A 189 -2.82 -7.73 -19.90
C GLU A 189 -3.70 -6.95 -20.88
N ALA A 190 -4.27 -7.64 -21.88
CA ALA A 190 -5.25 -7.03 -22.79
C ALA A 190 -6.50 -6.50 -22.06
N LEU A 191 -6.98 -7.21 -21.04
CA LEU A 191 -8.07 -6.73 -20.18
C LEU A 191 -7.70 -5.44 -19.46
N ASN A 192 -6.52 -5.41 -18.85
CA ASN A 192 -6.05 -4.26 -18.09
C ASN A 192 -5.82 -3.05 -18.99
N GLU A 193 -5.26 -3.24 -20.18
CA GLU A 193 -5.10 -2.17 -21.16
C GLU A 193 -6.46 -1.62 -21.59
N ALA A 194 -7.43 -2.48 -21.94
CA ALA A 194 -8.78 -2.04 -22.31
C ALA A 194 -9.48 -1.27 -21.17
N ALA A 195 -9.34 -1.76 -19.93
CA ALA A 195 -9.87 -1.07 -18.75
C ALA A 195 -9.16 0.26 -18.50
N TRP A 196 -7.84 0.32 -18.65
CA TRP A 196 -7.05 1.54 -18.53
C TRP A 196 -7.51 2.60 -19.54
N GLN A 197 -7.64 2.23 -20.80
CA GLN A 197 -8.13 3.13 -21.86
C GLN A 197 -9.54 3.66 -21.57
N SER A 198 -10.45 2.80 -21.09
CA SER A 198 -11.80 3.24 -20.67
C SER A 198 -11.74 4.26 -19.52
N SER A 199 -10.80 4.09 -18.59
CA SER A 199 -10.63 5.02 -17.46
C SER A 199 -10.06 6.38 -17.89
N LEU A 200 -9.25 6.44 -18.95
CA LEU A 200 -8.72 7.70 -19.48
C LEU A 200 -9.84 8.59 -20.02
N ALA A 201 -10.88 8.01 -20.62
CA ALA A 201 -12.06 8.75 -21.09
C ALA A 201 -12.84 9.43 -19.96
N GLN A 202 -12.58 9.06 -18.69
CA GLN A 202 -13.21 9.66 -17.52
C GLN A 202 -12.43 10.84 -16.94
N LEU A 203 -11.22 11.11 -17.44
CA LEU A 203 -10.40 12.22 -16.95
C LEU A 203 -10.86 13.55 -17.54
N ILE A 204 -10.79 14.60 -16.72
CA ILE A 204 -11.18 15.97 -17.07
C ILE A 204 -9.93 16.86 -17.02
N PRO A 205 -9.67 17.69 -18.04
CA PRO A 205 -8.56 18.63 -18.01
C PRO A 205 -8.79 19.74 -16.97
N CYS A 206 -7.71 20.21 -16.37
CA CYS A 206 -7.71 21.40 -15.54
C CYS A 206 -7.65 22.65 -16.41
N ASP A 207 -8.61 23.56 -16.25
CA ASP A 207 -8.67 24.81 -17.04
C ASP A 207 -7.41 25.69 -16.90
N ASN A 208 -6.71 25.59 -15.78
CA ASN A 208 -5.51 26.39 -15.54
C ASN A 208 -4.25 25.83 -16.21
N CYS A 209 -4.09 24.50 -16.28
CA CYS A 209 -2.82 23.89 -16.72
C CYS A 209 -2.94 22.76 -17.74
N GLY A 210 -4.16 22.44 -18.19
CA GLY A 210 -4.45 21.40 -19.17
C GLY A 210 -4.25 19.95 -18.69
N ARG A 211 -3.64 19.71 -17.53
CA ARG A 211 -3.47 18.35 -16.99
C ARG A 211 -4.81 17.70 -16.68
N THR A 212 -4.94 16.41 -16.98
CA THR A 212 -6.18 15.66 -16.79
C THR A 212 -6.18 14.92 -15.45
N PHE A 213 -7.35 14.88 -14.82
CA PHE A 213 -7.56 14.26 -13.51
C PHE A 213 -8.93 13.59 -13.43
N LEU A 214 -9.08 12.63 -12.52
CA LEU A 214 -10.42 12.25 -12.06
C LEU A 214 -11.07 13.45 -11.34
N PRO A 215 -12.42 13.60 -11.39
CA PRO A 215 -13.11 14.75 -10.82
C PRO A 215 -12.75 15.03 -9.35
N ASP A 216 -12.65 13.98 -8.53
CA ASP A 216 -12.31 14.09 -7.11
C ASP A 216 -10.87 14.58 -6.86
N ARG A 217 -9.94 14.26 -7.76
CA ARG A 217 -8.55 14.74 -7.72
C ARG A 217 -8.40 16.15 -8.30
N LEU A 218 -9.21 16.50 -9.30
CA LEU A 218 -9.20 17.82 -9.92
C LEU A 218 -9.47 18.92 -8.89
N ILE A 219 -10.46 18.73 -8.01
CA ILE A 219 -10.82 19.69 -6.96
C ILE A 219 -9.62 19.98 -6.03
N VAL A 220 -8.89 18.94 -5.63
CA VAL A 220 -7.72 19.10 -4.77
C VAL A 220 -6.59 19.79 -5.52
N HIS A 221 -6.38 19.42 -6.78
CA HIS A 221 -5.37 20.02 -7.63
C HIS A 221 -5.61 21.51 -7.88
N GLN A 222 -6.84 21.92 -8.20
CA GLN A 222 -7.21 23.31 -8.51
C GLN A 222 -6.90 24.28 -7.38
N ARG A 223 -6.94 23.84 -6.11
CA ARG A 223 -6.61 24.67 -4.93
C ARG A 223 -5.19 25.24 -4.94
N SER A 224 -4.27 24.60 -5.65
CA SER A 224 -2.87 25.01 -5.71
C SER A 224 -2.35 25.10 -7.16
N CYS A 225 -3.23 24.93 -8.14
CA CYS A 225 -2.86 24.96 -9.55
C CYS A 225 -2.65 26.40 -10.00
N LYS A 226 -1.48 26.67 -10.58
CA LYS A 226 -1.17 27.96 -11.22
C LYS A 226 -1.44 27.87 -12.72
N PRO A 227 -1.90 28.96 -13.37
CA PRO A 227 -2.06 29.00 -14.82
C PRO A 227 -0.75 28.60 -15.51
N SER A 228 -0.81 27.69 -16.48
CA SER A 228 0.38 27.42 -17.31
C SER A 228 0.58 28.61 -18.23
N VAL A 229 1.79 29.17 -18.23
CA VAL A 229 2.19 30.12 -19.28
C VAL A 229 2.16 29.35 -20.60
N PRO A 230 1.37 29.79 -21.60
CA PRO A 230 1.38 29.14 -22.92
C PRO A 230 2.80 29.21 -23.48
N LYS A 231 3.29 28.09 -24.03
CA LYS A 231 4.54 28.02 -24.79
C LYS A 231 4.36 28.62 -26.17
#